data_AF-A0A843KLJ0-F1
#
_entry.id   AF-A0A843KLJ0-F1
#
_cell.length_a   1.000
_cell.length_b   1.000
_cell.length_c   1.000
_cell.angle_alpha   90.00
_cell.angle_beta   90.00
_cell.angle_gamma   90.00
#
_symmetry.space_group_name_H-M   'P 1'
#
loop_
_entity.id
_entity.type
_entity.pdbx_description
1 polymer ?
#
loop_
_entity_poly.entity_id
_entity_poly.type
_entity_poly.pdbx_seq_one_letter_code
_entity_poly.pdbx_strand_id
1 'polypeptide(L)'
;MQLQFGNRSRDPDIRHLFDMTDVIFDKAWLAGAEDFDLYFMYRDLYLSRADNEKLLAQGLRYDITIIPPSMLGREYIKTAGHYHPAVSGGAVTYPELYEVLEGEALYLLQNEDMSDVAIVHASAGDKVLVPPGYGHVTINRSNNTLKMANFVARDFSSLYEPYRAKGGAAYFFTREGWIKNQRCSKAADLRRLEAPDSAGLAKLGLKKSQEMYPQLREAGTLEYLTRPGDHLELFKGLI
;
A
#
# COMPACT_ATOMS: atom_id res chain seq x y z
N MET A 1 8.35 -18.70 -0.16
CA MET A 1 7.91 -18.52 -1.56
C MET A 1 9.02 -17.78 -2.30
N GLN A 2 9.44 -18.20 -3.50
CA GLN A 2 10.38 -17.43 -4.34
C GLN A 2 9.64 -16.78 -5.50
N LEU A 3 10.02 -15.56 -5.87
CA LEU A 3 9.46 -14.85 -7.01
C LEU A 3 10.47 -14.82 -8.17
N GLN A 4 10.02 -15.26 -9.35
CA GLN A 4 10.76 -15.01 -10.58
C GLN A 4 10.40 -13.61 -11.09
N PHE A 5 11.40 -12.75 -11.24
CA PHE A 5 11.25 -11.41 -11.80
C PHE A 5 12.33 -11.15 -12.85
N GLY A 6 11.94 -11.09 -14.13
CA GLY A 6 12.86 -11.12 -15.25
C GLY A 6 13.62 -12.45 -15.28
N ASN A 7 14.95 -12.39 -15.28
CA ASN A 7 15.82 -13.57 -15.26
C ASN A 7 16.36 -13.93 -13.86
N ARG A 8 15.71 -13.45 -12.80
CA ARG A 8 16.21 -13.57 -11.42
C ARG A 8 15.17 -14.20 -10.50
N SER A 9 15.64 -15.10 -9.64
CA SER A 9 14.88 -15.51 -8.45
C SER A 9 15.14 -14.51 -7.32
N ARG A 10 14.09 -14.16 -6.58
CA ARG A 10 14.15 -13.25 -5.45
C ARG A 10 13.50 -13.91 -4.24
N ASP A 11 14.18 -13.82 -3.11
CA ASP A 11 13.62 -14.17 -1.82
C ASP A 11 12.86 -12.96 -1.23
N PRO A 12 11.76 -13.20 -0.48
CA PRO A 12 10.98 -12.14 0.14
C PRO A 12 11.49 -11.79 1.53
N ASP A 13 11.24 -10.55 1.94
CA ASP A 13 11.00 -10.26 3.36
C ASP A 13 9.63 -10.80 3.74
N ILE A 14 9.56 -11.57 4.82
CA ILE A 14 8.31 -12.20 5.27
C ILE A 14 7.76 -11.41 6.46
N ARG A 15 6.48 -11.06 6.41
CA ARG A 15 5.75 -10.60 7.59
C ARG A 15 5.11 -11.80 8.27
N HIS A 16 5.41 -12.00 9.55
CA HIS A 16 4.78 -13.03 10.36
C HIS A 16 3.65 -12.44 11.21
N LEU A 17 2.81 -13.30 11.78
CA LEU A 17 1.70 -12.88 12.64
C LEU A 17 2.21 -12.07 13.84
N PHE A 18 3.28 -12.54 14.48
CA PHE A 18 3.78 -11.91 15.69
C PHE A 18 4.41 -10.53 15.46
N ASP A 19 4.86 -10.25 14.24
CA ASP A 19 5.27 -8.91 13.81
C ASP A 19 4.10 -7.89 13.77
N MET A 20 2.86 -8.39 13.78
CA MET A 20 1.62 -7.60 13.67
C MET A 20 0.81 -7.58 14.96
N THR A 21 1.30 -8.15 16.06
CA THR A 21 0.59 -8.29 17.34
C THR A 21 -0.09 -7.02 17.82
N ASP A 22 0.55 -5.85 17.67
CA ASP A 22 -0.01 -4.56 18.07
C ASP A 22 -1.26 -4.18 17.28
N VAL A 23 -1.33 -4.55 16.00
CA VAL A 23 -2.32 -4.03 15.04
C VAL A 23 -3.42 -5.03 14.67
N ILE A 24 -3.50 -6.18 15.35
CA ILE A 24 -4.58 -7.17 15.17
C ILE A 24 -5.85 -6.76 15.92
N PHE A 25 -7.02 -6.86 15.28
CA PHE A 25 -8.32 -6.60 15.90
C PHE A 25 -8.68 -7.63 16.98
N ASP A 26 -8.64 -8.92 16.64
CA ASP A 26 -9.10 -10.00 17.52
C ASP A 26 -8.00 -10.46 18.48
N LYS A 27 -7.83 -9.73 19.58
CA LYS A 27 -6.81 -10.02 20.60
C LYS A 27 -7.05 -11.34 21.33
N ALA A 28 -8.31 -11.77 21.45
CA ALA A 28 -8.65 -13.02 22.12
C ALA A 28 -8.20 -14.23 21.28
N TRP A 29 -8.45 -14.18 19.96
CA TRP A 29 -7.90 -15.17 19.04
C TRP A 29 -6.36 -15.14 19.01
N LEU A 30 -5.75 -13.95 18.93
CA LEU A 30 -4.29 -13.81 18.87
C LEU A 30 -3.58 -14.43 20.07
N ALA A 31 -4.17 -14.37 21.27
CA ALA A 31 -3.57 -14.92 22.49
C ALA A 31 -3.34 -16.45 22.44
N GLY A 32 -4.08 -17.16 21.58
CA GLY A 32 -3.93 -18.61 21.36
C GLY A 32 -3.40 -18.99 19.99
N ALA A 33 -2.99 -18.02 19.16
CA ALA A 33 -2.51 -18.28 17.81
C ALA A 33 -1.01 -18.63 17.81
N GLU A 34 -0.61 -19.54 16.93
CA GLU A 34 0.79 -19.78 16.60
C GLU A 34 1.28 -18.75 15.58
N ASP A 35 2.59 -18.52 15.52
CA ASP A 35 3.18 -17.63 14.53
C ASP A 35 3.19 -18.29 13.14
N PHE A 36 2.88 -17.51 12.10
CA PHE A 36 2.89 -17.98 10.72
C PHE A 36 3.07 -16.83 9.73
N ASP A 37 3.48 -17.16 8.51
CA ASP A 37 3.68 -16.21 7.42
C ASP A 37 2.35 -15.57 6.99
N LEU A 38 2.28 -14.24 7.05
CA LEU A 38 1.13 -13.46 6.59
C LEU A 38 1.28 -13.05 5.13
N TYR A 39 2.39 -12.38 4.79
CA TYR A 39 2.61 -11.87 3.44
C TYR A 39 4.09 -11.69 3.14
N PHE A 40 4.39 -11.59 1.84
CA PHE A 40 5.72 -11.68 1.30
C PHE A 40 6.02 -10.41 0.49
N MET A 41 7.08 -9.69 0.85
CA MET A 41 7.48 -8.45 0.24
C MET A 41 8.79 -8.66 -0.52
N TYR A 42 8.77 -8.40 -1.83
CA TYR A 42 9.94 -8.47 -2.69
C TYR A 42 10.33 -7.05 -3.05
N ARG A 43 11.43 -6.58 -2.45
CA ARG A 43 11.86 -5.19 -2.58
C ARG A 43 12.92 -5.02 -3.64
N ASP A 44 13.00 -3.79 -4.16
CA ASP A 44 14.09 -3.38 -5.05
C ASP A 44 14.22 -4.25 -6.31
N LEU A 45 13.07 -4.50 -6.95
CA LEU A 45 12.94 -5.32 -8.13
C LEU A 45 13.22 -4.53 -9.41
N TYR A 46 13.89 -5.19 -10.36
CA TYR A 46 14.18 -4.66 -11.68
C TYR A 46 14.37 -5.78 -12.70
N LEU A 47 13.89 -5.57 -13.93
CA LEU A 47 13.93 -6.54 -15.03
C LEU A 47 15.28 -6.55 -15.76
N SER A 48 16.04 -5.46 -15.72
CA SER A 48 17.32 -5.34 -16.40
C SER A 48 18.27 -4.43 -15.63
N ARG A 49 19.58 -4.49 -15.94
CA ARG A 49 20.57 -3.57 -15.37
C ARG A 49 20.26 -2.11 -15.73
N ALA A 50 19.79 -1.85 -16.94
CA ALA A 50 19.41 -0.50 -17.37
C ALA A 50 18.20 0.02 -16.57
N ASP A 51 17.21 -0.83 -16.28
CA ASP A 51 16.08 -0.43 -15.43
C ASP A 51 16.56 -0.16 -13.99
N ASN A 52 17.49 -0.95 -13.45
CA ASN A 52 18.10 -0.68 -12.13
C ASN A 52 18.79 0.68 -12.08
N GLU A 53 19.61 1.00 -13.09
CA GLU A 53 20.29 2.29 -13.18
C GLU A 53 19.28 3.46 -13.25
N LYS A 54 18.14 3.29 -13.94
CA LYS A 54 17.06 4.28 -13.98
C LYS A 54 16.33 4.44 -12.66
N LEU A 55 16.05 3.34 -11.94
CA LEU A 55 15.42 3.39 -10.62
C LEU A 55 16.31 4.15 -9.63
N LEU A 56 17.60 3.85 -9.62
CA LEU A 56 18.59 4.53 -8.77
C LEU A 56 18.71 6.02 -9.13
N ALA A 57 18.84 6.35 -10.42
CA ALA A 57 18.98 7.73 -10.89
C ALA A 57 17.74 8.59 -10.57
N GLN A 58 16.55 7.98 -10.52
CA GLN A 58 15.29 8.67 -10.22
C GLN A 58 14.93 8.63 -8.73
N GLY A 59 15.72 7.98 -7.87
CA GLY A 59 15.40 7.83 -6.44
C GLY A 59 14.16 6.96 -6.18
N LEU A 60 13.86 6.03 -7.08
CA LEU A 60 12.67 5.17 -7.03
C LEU A 60 13.04 3.74 -6.65
N ARG A 61 12.06 3.04 -6.08
CA ARG A 61 12.08 1.60 -5.83
C ARG A 61 10.78 1.00 -6.35
N TYR A 62 10.88 -0.17 -6.98
CA TYR A 62 9.73 -0.98 -7.39
C TYR A 62 9.70 -2.23 -6.54
N ASP A 63 8.56 -2.48 -5.89
CA ASP A 63 8.36 -3.63 -5.02
C ASP A 63 7.16 -4.45 -5.49
N ILE A 64 7.11 -5.72 -5.07
CA ILE A 64 5.93 -6.58 -5.19
C ILE A 64 5.58 -7.13 -3.81
N THR A 65 4.30 -7.07 -3.44
CA THR A 65 3.77 -7.72 -2.25
C THR A 65 2.75 -8.79 -2.63
N ILE A 66 2.88 -9.97 -2.04
CA ILE A 66 1.96 -11.10 -2.21
C ILE A 66 1.31 -11.40 -0.87
N ILE A 67 -0.02 -11.35 -0.83
CA ILE A 67 -0.86 -11.58 0.35
C ILE A 67 -1.78 -12.77 0.06
N PRO A 68 -1.41 -14.00 0.49
CA PRO A 68 -2.31 -15.13 0.46
C PRO A 68 -3.61 -14.87 1.25
N PRO A 69 -4.72 -15.54 0.92
CA PRO A 69 -5.95 -15.39 1.66
C PRO A 69 -5.81 -15.99 3.07
N SER A 70 -6.18 -15.23 4.09
CA SER A 70 -6.23 -15.70 5.47
C SER A 70 -7.18 -14.86 6.32
N MET A 71 -7.50 -15.36 7.50
CA MET A 71 -8.27 -14.67 8.52
C MET A 71 -7.42 -14.57 9.79
N LEU A 72 -7.35 -13.38 10.37
CA LEU A 72 -6.71 -13.10 11.64
C LEU A 72 -7.80 -13.10 12.71
N GLY A 73 -8.28 -14.29 13.06
CA GLY A 73 -9.49 -14.48 13.87
C GLY A 73 -10.72 -14.00 13.11
N ARG A 74 -11.29 -12.86 13.53
CA ARG A 74 -12.47 -12.25 12.90
C ARG A 74 -12.15 -11.27 11.77
N GLU A 75 -10.93 -10.76 11.65
CA GLU A 75 -10.54 -9.79 10.62
C GLU A 75 -9.88 -10.45 9.40
N TYR A 76 -10.12 -9.90 8.21
CA TYR A 76 -9.43 -10.34 7.01
C TYR A 76 -7.95 -9.99 7.09
N ILE A 77 -7.10 -10.83 6.48
CA ILE A 77 -5.67 -10.56 6.39
C ILE A 77 -5.39 -9.19 5.77
N LYS A 78 -4.43 -8.49 6.36
CA LYS A 78 -4.04 -7.15 5.98
C LYS A 78 -2.55 -6.91 6.19
N THR A 79 -2.06 -5.85 5.57
CA THR A 79 -0.74 -5.28 5.90
C THR A 79 -0.77 -4.57 7.27
N ALA A 80 0.41 -4.34 7.86
CA ALA A 80 0.51 -3.71 9.18
C ALA A 80 -0.05 -2.27 9.24
N GLY A 81 0.03 -1.54 8.12
CA GLY A 81 -0.30 -0.12 8.04
C GLY A 81 0.85 0.79 8.44
N HIS A 82 1.04 1.88 7.71
CA HIS A 82 2.07 2.87 8.01
C HIS A 82 1.80 4.22 7.34
N TYR A 83 2.49 5.25 7.83
CA TYR A 83 2.64 6.55 7.17
C TYR A 83 4.03 6.67 6.55
N HIS A 84 4.19 7.64 5.64
CA HIS A 84 5.50 8.04 5.12
C HIS A 84 5.98 9.33 5.81
N PRO A 85 7.29 9.51 6.00
CA PRO A 85 7.82 10.76 6.52
C PRO A 85 7.69 11.88 5.48
N ALA A 86 7.83 13.12 5.96
CA ALA A 86 8.00 14.28 5.10
C ALA A 86 9.22 14.08 4.18
N VAL A 87 9.10 14.55 2.93
CA VAL A 87 10.25 14.67 2.03
C VAL A 87 11.32 15.54 2.69
N SER A 88 12.59 15.17 2.59
CA SER A 88 13.68 15.93 3.21
C SER A 88 13.64 17.40 2.78
N GLY A 89 13.45 18.31 3.74
CA GLY A 89 13.34 19.76 3.49
C GLY A 89 11.99 20.22 2.90
N GLY A 90 11.01 19.33 2.75
CA GLY A 90 9.68 19.61 2.23
C GLY A 90 8.59 19.60 3.30
N ALA A 91 7.40 20.08 2.93
CA ALA A 91 6.22 20.18 3.80
C ALA A 91 5.21 19.03 3.61
N VAL A 92 5.48 18.11 2.67
CA VAL A 92 4.58 17.01 2.30
C VAL A 92 5.30 15.67 2.41
N THR A 93 4.56 14.59 2.64
CA THR A 93 5.11 13.23 2.73
C THR A 93 5.28 12.58 1.36
N TYR A 94 6.10 11.53 1.28
CA TYR A 94 6.21 10.74 0.07
C TYR A 94 4.88 10.05 -0.25
N PRO A 95 4.37 10.14 -1.49
CA PRO A 95 3.25 9.34 -1.96
C PRO A 95 3.73 7.96 -2.43
N GLU A 96 2.79 7.08 -2.76
CA GLU A 96 3.09 5.73 -3.25
C GLU A 96 2.05 5.27 -4.28
N LEU A 97 2.53 4.78 -5.42
CA LEU A 97 1.68 4.30 -6.49
C LEU A 97 1.60 2.78 -6.45
N TYR A 98 0.40 2.24 -6.24
CA TYR A 98 0.12 0.81 -6.32
C TYR A 98 -0.46 0.40 -7.67
N GLU A 99 -0.21 -0.84 -8.06
CA GLU A 99 -0.93 -1.57 -9.11
C GLU A 99 -1.35 -2.95 -8.58
N VAL A 100 -2.62 -3.32 -8.74
CA VAL A 100 -3.06 -4.70 -8.49
C VAL A 100 -2.70 -5.55 -9.71
N LEU A 101 -1.81 -6.54 -9.53
CA LEU A 101 -1.40 -7.44 -10.61
C LEU A 101 -2.34 -8.64 -10.72
N GLU A 102 -2.75 -9.21 -9.58
CA GLU A 102 -3.64 -10.37 -9.51
C GLU A 102 -4.55 -10.23 -8.27
N GLY A 103 -5.83 -10.61 -8.40
CA GLY A 103 -6.81 -10.56 -7.32
C GLY A 103 -7.48 -9.20 -7.13
N GLU A 104 -7.93 -8.95 -5.90
CA GLU A 104 -8.64 -7.72 -5.50
C GLU A 104 -8.06 -7.19 -4.19
N ALA A 105 -7.86 -5.88 -4.13
CA ALA A 105 -7.37 -5.15 -2.98
C ALA A 105 -8.45 -4.22 -2.43
N LEU A 106 -8.49 -4.12 -1.11
CA LEU A 106 -9.12 -3.03 -0.40
C LEU A 106 -8.02 -2.19 0.25
N TYR A 107 -7.79 -0.98 -0.25
CA TYR A 107 -6.85 -0.02 0.32
C TYR A 107 -7.59 0.93 1.28
N LEU A 108 -7.40 0.75 2.58
CA LEU A 108 -7.85 1.72 3.58
C LEU A 108 -6.82 2.84 3.65
N LEU A 109 -7.24 4.06 3.31
CA LEU A 109 -6.42 5.27 3.34
C LEU A 109 -6.95 6.18 4.45
N GLN A 110 -6.06 6.74 5.26
CA GLN A 110 -6.42 7.69 6.31
C GLN A 110 -5.36 8.77 6.47
N ASN A 111 -5.77 10.02 6.67
CA ASN A 111 -4.83 11.06 7.08
C ASN A 111 -4.42 10.90 8.56
N GLU A 112 -3.42 11.65 9.02
CA GLU A 112 -2.83 11.49 10.37
C GLU A 112 -3.84 11.70 11.50
N ASP A 113 -4.70 12.72 11.40
CA ASP A 113 -5.74 13.01 12.38
C ASP A 113 -7.02 12.19 12.18
N MET A 114 -7.06 11.38 11.11
CA MET A 114 -8.19 10.53 10.71
C MET A 114 -9.49 11.32 10.48
N SER A 115 -9.38 12.61 10.17
CA SER A 115 -10.50 13.45 9.73
C SER A 115 -10.98 13.09 8.32
N ASP A 116 -10.17 12.35 7.56
CA ASP A 116 -10.57 11.71 6.32
C ASP A 116 -10.13 10.24 6.30
N VAL A 117 -11.09 9.34 6.05
CA VAL A 117 -10.88 7.90 5.98
C VAL A 117 -11.67 7.34 4.81
N ALA A 118 -10.96 6.70 3.88
CA ALA A 118 -11.56 6.11 2.70
C ALA A 118 -11.12 4.66 2.52
N ILE A 119 -11.98 3.86 1.92
CA ILE A 119 -11.62 2.57 1.34
C ILE A 119 -11.68 2.67 -0.18
N VAL A 120 -10.58 2.32 -0.85
CA VAL A 120 -10.51 2.21 -2.30
C VAL A 120 -10.53 0.73 -2.68
N HIS A 121 -11.55 0.33 -3.43
CA HIS A 121 -11.61 -0.99 -4.03
C HIS A 121 -10.88 -1.00 -5.38
N ALA A 122 -10.01 -2.00 -5.59
CA ALA A 122 -9.21 -2.13 -6.80
C ALA A 122 -9.08 -3.60 -7.20
N SER A 123 -9.20 -3.90 -8.48
CA SER A 123 -9.04 -5.24 -9.05
C SER A 123 -7.82 -5.26 -9.99
N ALA A 124 -7.44 -6.43 -10.49
CA ALA A 124 -6.31 -6.58 -11.42
C ALA A 124 -6.32 -5.53 -12.56
N GLY A 125 -5.17 -4.87 -12.75
CA GLY A 125 -4.92 -3.77 -13.68
C GLY A 125 -5.19 -2.37 -13.11
N ASP A 126 -5.95 -2.26 -12.02
CA ASP A 126 -6.20 -0.98 -11.36
C ASP A 126 -4.95 -0.45 -10.67
N LYS A 127 -4.84 0.89 -10.65
CA LYS A 127 -3.74 1.62 -10.03
C LYS A 127 -4.29 2.61 -9.03
N VAL A 128 -3.70 2.65 -7.85
CA VAL A 128 -4.14 3.51 -6.73
C VAL A 128 -2.95 4.32 -6.24
N LEU A 129 -3.09 5.63 -6.22
CA LEU A 129 -2.07 6.53 -5.71
C LEU A 129 -2.43 6.94 -4.27
N VAL A 130 -1.59 6.57 -3.31
CA VAL A 130 -1.66 7.06 -1.94
C VAL A 130 -1.06 8.48 -1.95
N PRO A 131 -1.85 9.53 -1.68
CA PRO A 131 -1.38 10.90 -1.73
C PRO A 131 -0.54 11.25 -0.48
N PRO A 132 0.20 12.37 -0.52
CA PRO A 132 0.89 12.89 0.65
C PRO A 132 -0.07 13.12 1.84
N GLY A 133 0.42 12.87 3.06
CA GLY A 133 -0.32 13.00 4.32
C GLY A 133 -1.21 11.80 4.67
N TYR A 134 -1.27 10.77 3.82
CA TYR A 134 -2.08 9.58 4.05
C TYR A 134 -1.23 8.37 4.41
N GLY A 135 -1.67 7.65 5.45
CA GLY A 135 -1.27 6.29 5.73
C GLY A 135 -2.20 5.31 5.03
N HIS A 136 -1.74 4.08 4.84
CA HIS A 136 -2.49 3.08 4.10
C HIS A 136 -2.37 1.67 4.68
N VAL A 137 -3.44 0.88 4.53
CA VAL A 137 -3.51 -0.54 4.82
C VAL A 137 -4.14 -1.25 3.63
N THR A 138 -3.45 -2.23 3.05
CA THR A 138 -4.04 -3.16 2.08
C THR A 138 -4.64 -4.36 2.77
N ILE A 139 -5.87 -4.71 2.42
CA ILE A 139 -6.64 -5.85 2.93
C ILE A 139 -6.96 -6.80 1.76
N ASN A 140 -6.69 -8.09 1.93
CA ASN A 140 -7.18 -9.13 1.02
C ASN A 140 -8.43 -9.78 1.64
N ARG A 141 -9.61 -9.43 1.12
CA ARG A 141 -10.89 -9.99 1.57
C ARG A 141 -11.33 -11.24 0.81
N SER A 142 -10.57 -11.66 -0.19
CA SER A 142 -10.94 -12.75 -1.09
C SER A 142 -10.41 -14.10 -0.58
N ASN A 143 -10.86 -15.18 -1.21
CA ASN A 143 -10.28 -16.52 -1.05
C ASN A 143 -9.14 -16.81 -2.04
N ASN A 144 -8.67 -15.79 -2.77
CA ASN A 144 -7.58 -15.87 -3.73
C ASN A 144 -6.37 -15.09 -3.21
N THR A 145 -5.19 -15.40 -3.74
CA THR A 145 -3.99 -14.61 -3.47
C THR A 145 -4.12 -13.24 -4.11
N LEU A 146 -3.83 -12.19 -3.33
CA LEU A 146 -3.64 -10.83 -3.83
C LEU A 146 -2.16 -10.62 -4.13
N LYS A 147 -1.84 -10.16 -5.33
CA LYS A 147 -0.50 -9.73 -5.72
C LYS A 147 -0.58 -8.30 -6.24
N MET A 148 0.22 -7.44 -5.66
CA MET A 148 0.30 -6.03 -6.04
C MET A 148 1.75 -5.61 -6.19
N ALA A 149 1.97 -4.61 -7.02
CA ALA A 149 3.22 -3.90 -7.12
C ALA A 149 3.07 -2.48 -6.60
N ASN A 150 4.19 -1.86 -6.25
CA ASN A 150 4.23 -0.44 -5.91
C ASN A 150 5.51 0.23 -6.41
N PHE A 151 5.36 1.47 -6.88
CA PHE A 151 6.46 2.42 -7.00
C PHE A 151 6.43 3.37 -5.81
N VAL A 152 7.61 3.58 -5.24
CA VAL A 152 7.78 4.41 -4.06
C VAL A 152 9.15 5.09 -4.09
N ALA A 153 9.30 6.23 -3.42
CA ALA A 153 10.62 6.82 -3.20
C ALA A 153 11.51 5.84 -2.42
N ARG A 154 12.79 5.78 -2.79
CA ARG A 154 13.74 4.81 -2.24
C ARG A 154 14.21 5.17 -0.83
N ASP A 155 14.44 6.45 -0.58
CA ASP A 155 15.24 6.91 0.54
C ASP A 155 14.39 7.34 1.75
N PHE A 156 13.47 6.47 2.19
CA PHE A 156 12.78 6.65 3.45
C PHE A 156 12.49 5.34 4.18
N SER A 157 12.21 5.46 5.48
CA SER A 157 11.68 4.37 6.31
C SER A 157 10.25 4.67 6.71
N SER A 158 9.37 3.67 6.56
CA SER A 158 7.96 3.77 6.92
C SER A 158 7.77 4.03 8.43
N LEU A 159 6.80 4.87 8.77
CA LEU A 159 6.42 5.23 10.13
C LEU A 159 5.29 4.30 10.60
N TYR A 160 5.65 3.18 11.24
CA TYR A 160 4.69 2.19 11.74
C TYR A 160 4.09 2.53 13.11
N GLU A 161 4.79 3.35 13.92
CA GLU A 161 4.39 3.66 15.29
C GLU A 161 2.97 4.22 15.41
N PRO A 162 2.50 5.14 14.55
CA PRO A 162 1.15 5.71 14.68
C PRO A 162 0.05 4.65 14.60
N TYR A 163 0.22 3.65 13.73
CA TYR A 163 -0.70 2.52 13.63
C TYR A 163 -0.58 1.60 14.85
N ARG A 164 0.64 1.30 15.32
CA ARG A 164 0.86 0.44 16.50
C ARG A 164 0.24 1.05 17.77
N ALA A 165 0.46 2.34 18.02
CA ALA A 165 -0.08 3.07 19.16
C ALA A 165 -1.62 3.05 19.18
N LYS A 166 -2.24 3.11 17.99
CA LYS A 166 -3.69 3.04 17.83
C LYS A 166 -4.24 1.63 17.72
N GLY A 167 -3.39 0.61 17.78
CA GLY A 167 -3.79 -0.79 17.65
C GLY A 167 -4.28 -1.17 16.25
N GLY A 168 -3.93 -0.39 15.23
CA GLY A 168 -4.36 -0.56 13.84
C GLY A 168 -4.87 0.73 13.21
N ALA A 169 -5.54 0.58 12.07
CA ALA A 169 -6.17 1.67 11.33
C ALA A 169 -7.41 2.22 12.05
N ALA A 170 -8.02 3.27 11.48
CA ALA A 170 -9.29 3.83 11.94
C ALA A 170 -10.45 2.82 11.89
N TYR A 171 -10.38 1.84 10.98
CA TYR A 171 -11.36 0.76 10.84
C TYR A 171 -10.68 -0.59 10.60
N PHE A 172 -11.34 -1.65 11.05
CA PHE A 172 -11.00 -3.04 10.76
C PHE A 172 -12.06 -3.65 9.84
N PHE A 173 -11.64 -4.53 8.93
CA PHE A 173 -12.58 -5.26 8.07
C PHE A 173 -12.71 -6.71 8.53
N THR A 174 -13.93 -7.09 8.93
CA THR A 174 -14.23 -8.40 9.49
C THR A 174 -15.27 -9.14 8.66
N ARG A 175 -15.56 -10.39 9.01
CA ARG A 175 -16.66 -11.16 8.40
C ARG A 175 -18.03 -10.49 8.56
N GLU A 176 -18.20 -9.68 9.59
CA GLU A 176 -19.43 -8.92 9.87
C GLU A 176 -19.43 -7.54 9.21
N GLY A 177 -18.35 -7.17 8.52
CA GLY A 177 -18.16 -5.87 7.87
C GLY A 177 -17.18 -4.97 8.61
N TRP A 178 -17.33 -3.67 8.39
CA TRP A 178 -16.43 -2.64 8.92
C TRP A 178 -16.73 -2.33 10.39
N ILE A 179 -15.69 -2.38 11.22
CA ILE A 179 -15.76 -2.04 12.63
C ILE A 179 -14.84 -0.84 12.89
N LYS A 180 -15.39 0.27 13.42
CA LYS A 180 -14.60 1.45 13.80
C LYS A 180 -13.68 1.07 14.97
N ASN A 181 -12.41 1.44 14.87
CA ASN A 181 -11.44 1.23 15.94
C ASN A 181 -11.76 2.16 17.11
N GLN A 182 -12.02 1.58 18.29
CA GLN A 182 -12.37 2.35 19.50
C GLN A 182 -11.25 3.29 19.95
N ARG A 183 -9.98 2.98 19.64
CA ARG A 183 -8.82 3.87 19.91
C ARG A 183 -8.76 5.07 18.95
N CYS A 184 -9.59 5.05 17.90
CA CYS A 184 -9.77 6.08 16.89
C CYS A 184 -11.22 6.57 16.87
N SER A 185 -11.86 6.72 18.03
CA SER A 185 -13.29 7.07 18.14
C SER A 185 -13.69 8.39 17.45
N LYS A 186 -12.74 9.30 17.27
CA LYS A 186 -12.92 10.58 16.57
C LYS A 186 -12.72 10.50 15.05
N ALA A 187 -12.32 9.35 14.51
CA ALA A 187 -12.15 9.19 13.08
C ALA A 187 -13.46 9.47 12.33
N ALA A 188 -13.35 10.11 11.16
CA ALA A 188 -14.48 10.36 10.29
C ALA A 188 -15.15 9.07 9.81
N ASP A 189 -16.33 9.20 9.22
CA ASP A 189 -17.04 8.06 8.65
C ASP A 189 -16.32 7.52 7.41
N LEU A 190 -16.27 6.19 7.31
CA LEU A 190 -15.58 5.50 6.23
C LEU A 190 -16.27 5.77 4.88
N ARG A 191 -15.60 6.52 4.01
CA ARG A 191 -16.01 6.74 2.61
C ARG A 191 -15.60 5.55 1.76
N ARG A 192 -16.39 5.24 0.73
CA ARG A 192 -16.14 4.10 -0.18
C ARG A 192 -15.93 4.64 -1.58
N LEU A 193 -14.79 4.29 -2.16
CA LEU A 193 -14.34 4.74 -3.46
C LEU A 193 -13.96 3.52 -4.31
N GLU A 194 -14.05 3.68 -5.63
CA GLU A 194 -13.44 2.75 -6.58
C GLU A 194 -12.09 3.31 -7.04
N ALA A 195 -11.23 2.46 -7.58
CA ALA A 195 -9.99 2.91 -8.21
C ALA A 195 -10.27 3.96 -9.31
N PRO A 196 -9.32 4.89 -9.55
CA PRO A 196 -9.46 5.91 -10.58
C PRO A 196 -9.86 5.33 -11.95
N ASP A 197 -10.82 5.99 -12.60
CA ASP A 197 -11.22 5.65 -13.96
C ASP A 197 -10.14 6.06 -14.99
N SER A 198 -10.42 5.83 -16.27
CA SER A 198 -9.49 6.17 -17.35
C SER A 198 -9.08 7.65 -17.36
N ALA A 199 -9.98 8.57 -16.99
CA ALA A 199 -9.67 10.00 -16.95
C ALA A 199 -8.79 10.34 -15.75
N GLY A 200 -9.05 9.73 -14.59
CA GLY A 200 -8.20 9.83 -13.40
C GLY A 200 -6.79 9.31 -13.64
N LEU A 201 -6.67 8.11 -14.23
CA LEU A 201 -5.37 7.52 -14.58
C LEU A 201 -4.60 8.35 -15.62
N ALA A 202 -5.29 8.90 -16.61
CA ALA A 202 -4.65 9.72 -17.64
C ALA A 202 -3.96 10.97 -17.06
N LYS A 203 -4.49 11.57 -15.98
CA LYS A 203 -3.83 12.69 -15.27
C LYS A 203 -2.48 12.29 -14.66
N LEU A 204 -2.32 11.02 -14.33
CA LEU A 204 -1.07 10.44 -13.78
C LEU A 204 -0.15 9.88 -14.88
N GLY A 205 -0.52 10.01 -16.15
CA GLY A 205 0.19 9.37 -17.26
C GLY A 205 -0.01 7.86 -17.34
N LEU A 206 -1.03 7.32 -16.66
CA LEU A 206 -1.27 5.88 -16.51
C LEU A 206 -2.46 5.41 -17.34
N LYS A 207 -2.50 4.11 -17.62
CA LYS A 207 -3.62 3.42 -18.26
C LYS A 207 -3.89 2.11 -17.54
N LYS A 208 -5.16 1.74 -17.36
CA LYS A 208 -5.54 0.46 -16.75
C LYS A 208 -5.04 -0.74 -17.55
N SER A 209 -5.05 -0.66 -18.87
CA SER A 209 -4.63 -1.74 -19.77
C SER A 209 -3.11 -1.91 -19.92
N GLN A 210 -2.31 -1.10 -19.23
CA GLN A 210 -0.86 -1.17 -19.28
C GLN A 210 -0.31 -1.32 -17.86
N GLU A 211 0.68 -2.20 -17.69
CA GLU A 211 1.43 -2.28 -16.44
C GLU A 211 2.10 -0.94 -16.13
N MET A 212 2.25 -0.59 -14.85
CA MET A 212 2.96 0.63 -14.47
C MET A 212 4.47 0.49 -14.60
N TYR A 213 5.03 -0.72 -14.51
CA TYR A 213 6.49 -0.92 -14.49
C TYR A 213 7.23 -0.24 -15.66
N PRO A 214 6.78 -0.35 -16.93
CA PRO A 214 7.42 0.32 -18.06
C PRO A 214 7.51 1.86 -17.94
N GLN A 215 6.67 2.49 -17.12
CA GLN A 215 6.65 3.95 -16.91
C GLN A 215 7.97 4.48 -16.35
N LEU A 216 8.75 3.64 -15.63
CA LEU A 216 10.09 4.05 -15.14
C LEU A 216 11.04 4.46 -16.28
N ARG A 217 10.78 3.97 -17.50
CA ARG A 217 11.69 4.15 -18.63
C ARG A 217 11.61 5.55 -19.23
N GLU A 218 10.52 6.26 -18.99
CA GLU A 218 10.31 7.64 -19.39
C GLU A 218 10.60 8.56 -18.20
N ALA A 219 11.64 9.39 -18.35
CA ALA A 219 12.09 10.25 -17.27
C ALA A 219 11.03 11.30 -16.93
N GLY A 220 10.78 11.51 -15.64
CA GLY A 220 9.86 12.52 -15.14
C GLY A 220 8.41 12.03 -14.95
N THR A 221 8.00 10.94 -15.61
CA THR A 221 6.63 10.41 -15.50
C THR A 221 6.22 10.06 -14.08
N LEU A 222 7.17 9.65 -13.24
CA LEU A 222 6.96 9.27 -11.84
C LEU A 222 7.58 10.27 -10.86
N GLU A 223 7.95 11.48 -11.30
CA GLU A 223 8.64 12.47 -10.45
C GLU A 223 7.78 12.91 -9.26
N TYR A 224 6.45 12.85 -9.37
CA TYR A 224 5.53 13.12 -8.25
C TYR A 224 5.73 12.19 -7.06
N LEU A 225 6.40 11.04 -7.23
CA LEU A 225 6.74 10.12 -6.13
C LEU A 225 7.96 10.58 -5.32
N THR A 226 8.88 11.34 -5.91
CA THR A 226 10.12 11.79 -5.24
C THR A 226 10.13 13.29 -4.97
N ARG A 227 9.36 14.07 -5.73
CA ARG A 227 9.17 15.52 -5.57
C ARG A 227 7.68 15.91 -5.52
N PRO A 228 6.87 15.32 -4.62
CA PRO A 228 5.43 15.59 -4.55
C PRO A 228 5.05 17.07 -4.39
N GLY A 229 5.92 17.88 -3.76
CA GLY A 229 5.69 19.33 -3.60
C GLY A 229 5.59 20.11 -4.92
N ASP A 230 6.21 19.62 -6.00
CA ASP A 230 6.15 20.24 -7.31
C ASP A 230 4.91 19.80 -8.12
N HIS A 231 4.19 18.80 -7.62
CA HIS A 231 3.12 18.10 -8.34
C HIS A 231 1.80 18.06 -7.55
N LEU A 232 1.57 19.01 -6.64
CA LEU A 232 0.44 19.01 -5.70
C LEU A 232 -0.94 18.94 -6.39
N GLU A 233 -1.07 19.49 -7.59
CA GLU A 233 -2.31 19.44 -8.37
C GLU A 233 -2.73 18.02 -8.75
N LEU A 234 -1.79 17.08 -8.88
CA LEU A 234 -2.09 15.68 -9.20
C LEU A 234 -2.84 14.97 -8.07
N PHE A 235 -2.69 15.44 -6.83
CA PHE A 235 -3.29 14.79 -5.65
C PHE A 235 -4.69 15.31 -5.32
N LYS A 236 -5.14 16.40 -5.96
CA LYS A 236 -6.45 17.00 -5.67
C LYS A 236 -7.58 16.09 -6.14
N GLY A 237 -8.44 15.70 -5.20
CA GLY A 237 -9.63 14.88 -5.49
C GLY A 237 -9.32 13.41 -5.80
N LEU A 238 -8.15 12.90 -5.42
CA LEU A 238 -7.84 11.47 -5.52
C LEU A 238 -8.57 10.63 -4.47
N ILE A 239 -8.83 11.22 -3.31
CA ILE A 239 -9.57 10.61 -2.20
C ILE A 239 -10.70 11.55 -1.85
#